data_AF-A0A7X6DQ02-F1
#
_entry.id   AF-A0A7X6DQ02-F1
#
_cell.length_a   1.000
_cell.length_b   1.000
_cell.length_c   1.000
_cell.angle_alpha   90.00
_cell.angle_beta   90.00
_cell.angle_gamma   90.00
#
_symmetry.space_group_name_H-M   'P 1'
#
loop_
_entity.id
_entity.type
_entity.pdbx_description
1 polymer ?
#
loop_
_entity_poly.entity_id
_entity_poly.type
_entity_poly.pdbx_seq_one_letter_code
_entity_poly.pdbx_strand_id
1 'polypeptide(L)'
;MKNRHSLISYSLICWRKIIPSPASGKSATEPSRWGWLDTWLGLRHLDFPVPEHGRSALYTFGGVAFIGFVLLVLTGFVLAQLYNPLPQQAYKSLEQIQRINWASYLRALHYWFAQGVIFALILHTSRVFITGAYKHPRQVTWWIGVALLGVMLMGSYFSGTVLKWDQEGADALSHLKGLLRMLGPVGAIMMEWPGSSPMNLRIYVSHIAVYPVLIVLLLMGHFYLIHIFNLAPTPWGKWSNAPEVPPQEVKGRFSEHARSILLLSVAYYGFLALMAVFVRAPLGEAPSGHGDPVKPPWPFLWMYLFENIWGVGAVLYITMILFGFLALVPLLDRGQERRLGARKGILSLGALFGLSLIALTVYGWAVPAQEHEGHTHEEEGAVMGEEGDHHDEGDHPHEEEDHSHDPDSPEAAPSQMGSHSEGKPHVDDHDHPEEADHHDEEEGDHPHDPAPAKPAPSKMSDSPKKKPHVDDHDHPNGDKDHHD
;
A
#
# COMPACT_ATOMS: atom_id res chain seq x y z
N MET A 1 -18.68 -50.57 -35.33
CA MET A 1 -18.44 -49.11 -35.33
C MET A 1 -18.96 -48.52 -34.02
N LYS A 2 -18.41 -47.39 -33.55
CA LYS A 2 -18.93 -46.40 -32.57
C LYS A 2 -19.68 -46.96 -31.33
N ASN A 3 -19.05 -46.99 -30.16
CA ASN A 3 -18.91 -45.88 -29.17
C ASN A 3 -20.07 -45.86 -28.16
N ARG A 4 -19.85 -46.11 -26.86
CA ARG A 4 -19.25 -45.18 -25.87
C ARG A 4 -20.05 -43.87 -25.72
N HIS A 5 -21.01 -43.83 -24.78
CA HIS A 5 -21.42 -42.63 -24.01
C HIS A 5 -22.32 -43.07 -22.83
N SER A 6 -21.75 -43.32 -21.64
CA SER A 6 -22.52 -43.63 -20.41
C SER A 6 -21.76 -43.29 -19.12
N LEU A 7 -20.99 -42.18 -19.10
CA LEU A 7 -20.16 -41.76 -17.96
C LEU A 7 -20.18 -40.23 -17.72
N ILE A 8 -21.31 -39.55 -18.01
CA ILE A 8 -21.43 -38.09 -17.84
C ILE A 8 -22.77 -37.69 -17.16
N SER A 9 -23.28 -38.51 -16.24
CA SER A 9 -24.55 -38.23 -15.52
C SER A 9 -24.41 -38.02 -14.01
N TYR A 10 -23.21 -38.22 -13.42
CA TYR A 10 -23.00 -38.18 -11.96
C TYR A 10 -22.33 -36.89 -11.42
N SER A 11 -21.94 -35.95 -12.29
CA SER A 11 -21.23 -34.72 -11.86
C SER A 11 -22.14 -33.57 -11.41
N LEU A 12 -23.34 -33.47 -11.97
CA LEU A 12 -24.21 -32.27 -11.84
C LEU A 12 -25.07 -32.23 -10.56
N ILE A 13 -25.10 -33.30 -9.76
CA ILE A 13 -26.03 -33.42 -8.61
C ILE A 13 -25.47 -32.77 -7.33
N CYS A 14 -24.14 -32.73 -7.14
CA CYS A 14 -23.54 -32.26 -5.88
C CYS A 14 -23.54 -30.74 -5.71
N TRP A 15 -23.50 -29.95 -6.79
CA TRP A 15 -23.39 -28.48 -6.71
C TRP A 15 -24.64 -27.78 -6.16
N ARG A 16 -25.82 -28.42 -6.25
CA ARG A 16 -27.11 -27.80 -5.84
C ARG A 16 -27.30 -27.69 -4.31
N LYS A 17 -26.32 -28.09 -3.49
CA LYS A 17 -26.34 -27.91 -2.02
C LYS A 17 -25.58 -26.68 -1.50
N ILE A 18 -24.84 -25.97 -2.35
CA ILE A 18 -23.99 -24.84 -1.92
C ILE A 18 -24.76 -23.50 -1.88
N ILE A 19 -25.90 -23.40 -2.58
CA ILE A 19 -26.80 -22.24 -2.54
C ILE A 19 -28.03 -22.63 -1.72
N PRO A 20 -28.33 -21.96 -0.58
CA PRO A 20 -29.59 -22.18 0.13
C PRO A 20 -30.75 -21.68 -0.73
N SER A 21 -31.75 -22.53 -0.95
CA SER A 21 -32.98 -22.13 -1.62
C SER A 21 -33.62 -20.98 -0.85
N PRO A 22 -34.06 -19.87 -1.50
CA PRO A 22 -34.73 -18.79 -0.81
C PRO A 22 -35.99 -19.34 -0.13
N ALA A 23 -36.06 -19.19 1.19
CA ALA A 23 -37.24 -19.60 1.94
C ALA A 23 -38.43 -18.73 1.53
N SER A 24 -39.56 -19.35 1.20
CA SER A 24 -40.81 -18.69 0.79
C SER A 24 -41.55 -18.06 1.99
N GLY A 25 -40.83 -17.24 2.77
CA GLY A 25 -41.25 -16.66 4.04
C GLY A 25 -41.50 -15.14 3.97
N LYS A 26 -42.66 -14.76 3.44
CA LYS A 26 -43.37 -13.47 3.62
C LYS A 26 -42.53 -12.25 4.08
N SER A 27 -42.07 -11.44 3.13
CA SER A 27 -41.77 -10.01 3.38
C SER A 27 -42.00 -9.14 2.13
N ALA A 28 -43.26 -9.09 1.68
CA ALA A 28 -43.74 -8.04 0.78
C ALA A 28 -43.90 -6.71 1.55
N THR A 29 -42.78 -6.19 2.08
CA THR A 29 -42.68 -4.82 2.57
C THR A 29 -42.82 -3.85 1.39
N GLU A 30 -43.31 -2.64 1.67
CA GLU A 30 -43.66 -1.64 0.65
C GLU A 30 -42.58 -1.39 -0.42
N PRO A 31 -42.97 -0.95 -1.63
CA PRO A 31 -42.03 -0.57 -2.68
C PRO A 31 -41.16 0.60 -2.21
N SER A 32 -39.97 0.27 -1.72
CA SER A 32 -38.89 1.22 -1.49
C SER A 32 -38.75 2.16 -2.68
N ARG A 33 -38.52 3.46 -2.42
CA ARG A 33 -38.23 4.46 -3.46
C ARG A 33 -37.01 4.09 -4.33
N TRP A 34 -36.22 3.12 -3.87
CA TRP A 34 -35.04 2.56 -4.53
C TRP A 34 -35.17 1.06 -4.86
N GLY A 35 -36.40 0.51 -4.93
CA GLY A 35 -36.64 -0.93 -5.21
C GLY A 35 -36.08 -1.42 -6.55
N TRP A 36 -35.88 -0.52 -7.51
CA TRP A 36 -35.19 -0.81 -8.77
C TRP A 36 -33.69 -1.09 -8.56
N LEU A 37 -32.97 -0.26 -7.77
CA LEU A 37 -31.55 -0.48 -7.44
C LEU A 37 -31.34 -1.83 -6.74
N ASP A 38 -32.23 -2.18 -5.81
CA ASP A 38 -32.20 -3.45 -5.10
C ASP A 38 -32.47 -4.65 -6.02
N THR A 39 -33.29 -4.48 -7.07
CA THR A 39 -33.55 -5.51 -8.08
C THR A 39 -32.36 -5.73 -9.02
N TRP A 40 -31.57 -4.68 -9.31
CA TRP A 40 -30.40 -4.74 -10.20
C TRP A 40 -29.10 -5.13 -9.47
N LEU A 41 -28.91 -4.64 -8.24
CA LEU A 41 -27.68 -4.81 -7.45
C LEU A 41 -27.82 -5.85 -6.34
N GLY A 42 -29.02 -6.40 -6.11
CA GLY A 42 -29.27 -7.43 -5.11
C GLY A 42 -29.00 -6.98 -3.67
N LEU A 43 -29.23 -5.70 -3.34
CA LEU A 43 -28.79 -5.08 -2.09
C LEU A 43 -29.29 -5.80 -0.82
N ARG A 44 -30.50 -6.40 -0.85
CA ARG A 44 -30.99 -7.29 0.21
C ARG A 44 -30.07 -8.46 0.57
N HIS A 45 -29.27 -8.97 -0.36
CA HIS A 45 -28.34 -10.07 -0.11
C HIS A 45 -27.09 -9.66 0.70
N LEU A 46 -26.81 -8.36 0.81
CA LEU A 46 -25.74 -7.83 1.67
C LEU A 46 -26.14 -7.84 3.16
N ASP A 47 -27.42 -7.96 3.48
CA ASP A 47 -27.95 -7.84 4.85
C ASP A 47 -28.03 -9.18 5.59
N PHE A 48 -26.89 -9.88 5.68
CA PHE A 48 -26.73 -11.16 6.37
C PHE A 48 -26.81 -11.02 7.91
N PRO A 49 -27.14 -12.09 8.66
CA PRO A 49 -27.24 -12.03 10.12
C PRO A 49 -25.88 -11.81 10.78
N VAL A 50 -25.82 -10.92 11.77
CA VAL A 50 -24.58 -10.55 12.50
C VAL A 50 -24.85 -10.52 14.01
N PRO A 51 -23.99 -11.12 14.86
CA PRO A 51 -24.15 -11.08 16.31
C PRO A 51 -24.22 -9.65 16.85
N GLU A 52 -25.17 -9.38 17.75
CA GLU A 52 -25.49 -8.02 18.23
C GLU A 52 -24.28 -7.25 18.79
N HIS A 53 -23.31 -7.95 19.41
CA HIS A 53 -22.08 -7.36 19.94
C HIS A 53 -21.19 -6.74 18.85
N GLY A 54 -21.35 -7.15 17.60
CA GLY A 54 -20.69 -6.53 16.44
C GLY A 54 -21.01 -5.05 16.27
N ARG A 55 -22.17 -4.58 16.75
CA ARG A 55 -22.60 -3.16 16.68
C ARG A 55 -21.85 -2.24 17.66
N SER A 56 -21.08 -2.80 18.61
CA SER A 56 -20.33 -2.03 19.61
C SER A 56 -19.04 -1.42 19.03
N ALA A 57 -18.62 -0.26 19.56
CA ALA A 57 -17.49 0.52 19.02
C ALA A 57 -16.18 -0.30 18.90
N LEU A 58 -15.86 -1.13 19.90
CA LEU A 58 -14.71 -2.03 19.89
C LEU A 58 -14.74 -3.06 18.74
N TYR A 59 -15.94 -3.42 18.27
CA TYR A 59 -16.11 -4.36 17.17
C TYR A 59 -16.14 -3.67 15.79
N THR A 60 -16.50 -2.39 15.70
CA THR A 60 -16.55 -1.63 14.44
C THR A 60 -15.19 -1.11 13.93
N PHE A 61 -14.13 -1.06 14.75
CA PHE A 61 -12.83 -0.47 14.35
C PHE A 61 -12.20 -1.03 13.05
N GLY A 62 -12.48 -2.28 12.66
CA GLY A 62 -12.01 -2.81 11.37
C GLY A 62 -12.68 -2.14 10.18
N GLY A 63 -13.98 -1.83 10.31
CA GLY A 63 -14.71 -1.01 9.34
C GLY A 63 -14.28 0.45 9.37
N VAL A 64 -13.93 1.00 10.54
CA VAL A 64 -13.37 2.36 10.65
C VAL A 64 -12.03 2.47 9.92
N ALA A 65 -11.13 1.49 10.08
CA ALA A 65 -9.87 1.43 9.34
C ALA A 65 -10.11 1.32 7.82
N PHE A 66 -11.09 0.53 7.38
CA PHE A 66 -11.48 0.45 5.96
C PHE A 66 -12.00 1.78 5.40
N ILE A 67 -12.90 2.48 6.11
CA ILE A 67 -13.38 3.80 5.68
C ILE A 67 -12.23 4.81 5.63
N GLY A 68 -11.29 4.76 6.58
CA GLY A 68 -10.09 5.59 6.54
C GLY A 68 -9.16 5.28 5.37
N PHE A 69 -8.99 4.01 4.99
CA PHE A 69 -8.28 3.63 3.77
C PHE A 69 -8.95 4.21 2.51
N VAL A 70 -10.28 4.17 2.41
CA VAL A 70 -11.01 4.82 1.30
C VAL A 70 -10.79 6.34 1.30
N LEU A 71 -10.82 7.00 2.46
CA LEU A 71 -10.53 8.43 2.58
C LEU A 71 -9.06 8.76 2.21
N LEU A 72 -8.11 7.89 2.53
CA LEU A 72 -6.71 8.02 2.12
C LEU A 72 -6.53 7.89 0.61
N VAL A 73 -7.17 6.91 -0.04
CA VAL A 73 -7.14 6.78 -1.50
C VAL A 73 -7.75 8.02 -2.18
N LEU A 74 -8.89 8.51 -1.71
CA LEU A 74 -9.56 9.70 -2.27
C LEU A 74 -8.72 10.98 -2.11
N THR A 75 -8.15 11.21 -0.94
CA THR A 75 -7.30 12.40 -0.68
C THR A 75 -5.95 12.29 -1.38
N GLY A 76 -5.34 11.10 -1.40
CA GLY A 76 -4.08 10.81 -2.07
C GLY A 76 -4.17 10.93 -3.59
N PHE A 77 -5.27 10.48 -4.20
CA PHE A 77 -5.52 10.63 -5.64
C PHE A 77 -5.48 12.10 -6.10
N VAL A 78 -6.04 13.01 -5.30
CA VAL A 78 -6.03 14.46 -5.61
C VAL A 78 -4.67 15.09 -5.33
N LEU A 79 -3.97 14.69 -4.25
CA LEU A 79 -2.59 15.14 -3.98
C LEU A 79 -1.60 14.67 -5.05
N ALA A 80 -1.80 13.49 -5.62
CA ALA A 80 -1.00 12.94 -6.73
C ALA A 80 -1.11 13.74 -8.03
N GLN A 81 -2.08 14.66 -8.17
CA GLN A 81 -2.16 15.60 -9.30
C GLN A 81 -1.30 16.87 -9.09
N LEU A 82 -0.77 17.07 -7.88
CA LEU A 82 -0.05 18.29 -7.46
C LEU A 82 1.41 18.03 -7.07
N TYR A 83 1.76 16.78 -6.76
CA TYR A 83 3.08 16.38 -6.27
C TYR A 83 4.01 15.93 -7.40
N ASN A 84 5.25 16.43 -7.42
CA ASN A 84 6.27 15.95 -8.34
C ASN A 84 7.17 14.90 -7.66
N PRO A 85 7.25 13.65 -8.14
CA PRO A 85 8.07 12.61 -7.51
C PRO A 85 9.57 12.63 -7.81
N LEU A 86 10.09 13.63 -8.54
CA LEU A 86 11.53 13.75 -8.85
C LEU A 86 12.32 14.40 -7.69
N PRO A 87 13.56 13.96 -7.39
CA PRO A 87 14.33 14.41 -6.21
C PRO A 87 14.45 15.93 -6.08
N GLN A 88 14.72 16.62 -7.20
CA GLN A 88 14.99 18.05 -7.28
C GLN A 88 13.71 18.92 -7.13
N GLN A 89 12.53 18.30 -7.18
CA GLN A 89 11.23 18.97 -7.21
C GLN A 89 10.25 18.52 -6.11
N ALA A 90 10.45 17.35 -5.49
CA ALA A 90 9.55 16.79 -4.49
C ALA A 90 9.22 17.75 -3.33
N TYR A 91 10.23 18.21 -2.59
CA TYR A 91 10.05 19.17 -1.51
C TYR A 91 9.39 20.49 -1.98
N LYS A 92 9.86 21.03 -3.11
CA LYS A 92 9.32 22.28 -3.72
C LYS A 92 7.84 22.15 -4.07
N SER A 93 7.39 20.99 -4.56
CA SER A 93 5.97 20.73 -4.83
C SER A 93 5.12 20.69 -3.55
N LEU A 94 5.67 20.19 -2.44
CA LEU A 94 5.00 20.19 -1.13
C LEU A 94 4.97 21.57 -0.46
N GLU A 95 5.96 22.43 -0.71
CA GLU A 95 5.86 23.85 -0.39
C GLU A 95 4.71 24.53 -1.16
N GLN A 96 4.62 24.30 -2.48
CA GLN A 96 3.57 24.85 -3.33
C GLN A 96 2.17 24.39 -2.86
N ILE A 97 2.01 23.10 -2.57
CA ILE A 97 0.79 22.53 -1.97
C ILE A 97 0.42 23.24 -0.66
N GLN A 98 1.39 23.57 0.19
CA GLN A 98 1.16 24.27 1.46
C GLN A 98 0.83 25.75 1.33
N ARG A 99 1.29 26.42 0.27
CA ARG A 99 0.95 27.82 -0.03
C ARG A 99 -0.50 27.95 -0.53
N ILE A 100 -1.09 26.87 -1.05
CA ILE A 100 -2.48 26.82 -1.54
C ILE A 100 -3.41 26.34 -0.41
N ASN A 101 -4.25 27.23 0.13
CA ASN A 101 -5.10 26.95 1.32
C ASN A 101 -5.87 25.59 1.27
N TRP A 102 -6.55 25.29 0.15
CA TRP A 102 -7.33 24.05 0.04
C TRP A 102 -6.45 22.80 -0.09
N ALA A 103 -5.31 22.89 -0.79
CA ALA A 103 -4.38 21.78 -0.96
C ALA A 103 -3.56 21.52 0.32
N SER A 104 -3.23 22.59 1.07
CA SER A 104 -2.63 22.49 2.40
C SER A 104 -3.56 21.81 3.40
N TYR A 105 -4.86 22.12 3.35
CA TYR A 105 -5.86 21.42 4.17
C TYR A 105 -6.04 19.97 3.72
N LEU A 106 -6.05 19.69 2.41
CA LEU A 106 -6.08 18.33 1.87
C LEU A 106 -4.86 17.49 2.31
N ARG A 107 -3.66 18.09 2.32
CA ARG A 107 -2.44 17.45 2.88
C ARG A 107 -2.60 17.15 4.37
N ALA A 108 -3.19 18.07 5.13
CA ALA A 108 -3.51 17.87 6.53
C ALA A 108 -4.54 16.74 6.74
N LEU A 109 -5.59 16.66 5.92
CA LEU A 109 -6.56 15.56 5.94
C LEU A 109 -5.87 14.21 5.68
N HIS A 110 -5.07 14.10 4.62
CA HIS A 110 -4.38 12.86 4.28
C HIS A 110 -3.45 12.39 5.42
N TYR A 111 -2.66 13.32 5.98
CA TYR A 111 -1.81 13.05 7.16
C TYR A 111 -2.63 12.58 8.38
N TRP A 112 -3.65 13.33 8.79
CA TRP A 112 -4.43 12.98 9.99
C TRP A 112 -5.29 11.72 9.81
N PHE A 113 -5.75 11.42 8.60
CA PHE A 113 -6.40 10.16 8.28
C PHE A 113 -5.41 8.98 8.34
N ALA A 114 -4.15 9.17 7.94
CA ALA A 114 -3.12 8.14 8.09
C ALA A 114 -2.86 7.82 9.57
N GLN A 115 -2.72 8.84 10.43
CA GLN A 115 -2.64 8.65 11.89
C GLN A 115 -3.87 7.92 12.42
N GLY A 116 -5.06 8.36 11.99
CA GLY A 116 -6.34 7.77 12.39
C GLY A 116 -6.51 6.31 12.00
N VAL A 117 -6.02 5.90 10.83
CA VAL A 117 -6.06 4.51 10.36
C VAL A 117 -5.09 3.63 11.14
N ILE A 118 -3.84 4.07 11.38
CA ILE A 118 -2.88 3.28 12.17
C ILE A 118 -3.42 3.05 13.60
N PHE A 119 -3.98 4.09 14.24
CA PHE A 119 -4.61 3.93 15.56
C PHE A 119 -5.81 2.97 15.52
N ALA A 120 -6.68 3.06 14.51
CA ALA A 120 -7.81 2.14 14.35
C ALA A 120 -7.36 0.69 14.09
N LEU A 121 -6.27 0.48 13.35
CA LEU A 121 -5.69 -0.85 13.10
C LEU A 121 -5.07 -1.45 14.36
N ILE A 122 -4.41 -0.65 15.20
CA ILE A 122 -3.91 -1.08 16.52
C ILE A 122 -5.09 -1.54 17.38
N LEU A 123 -6.12 -0.69 17.56
CA LEU A 123 -7.31 -1.05 18.34
C LEU A 123 -8.04 -2.29 17.80
N HIS A 124 -8.16 -2.42 16.47
CA HIS A 124 -8.73 -3.60 15.84
C HIS A 124 -7.93 -4.87 16.15
N THR A 125 -6.61 -4.83 15.95
CA THR A 125 -5.69 -5.95 16.17
C THR A 125 -5.68 -6.36 17.65
N SER A 126 -5.55 -5.40 18.56
CA SER A 126 -5.61 -5.63 20.01
C SER A 126 -6.96 -6.25 20.42
N ARG A 127 -8.09 -5.77 19.89
CA ARG A 127 -9.41 -6.37 20.18
C ARG A 127 -9.50 -7.81 19.67
N VAL A 128 -9.06 -8.09 18.44
CA VAL A 128 -9.07 -9.45 17.87
C VAL A 128 -8.16 -10.38 18.68
N PHE A 129 -6.99 -9.89 19.14
CA PHE A 129 -6.07 -10.63 19.99
C PHE A 129 -6.68 -10.96 21.36
N ILE A 130 -7.14 -9.94 22.09
CA ILE A 130 -7.71 -10.05 23.44
C ILE A 130 -8.95 -10.96 23.43
N THR A 131 -9.82 -10.82 22.43
CA THR A 131 -11.05 -11.64 22.33
C THR A 131 -10.82 -13.07 21.84
N GLY A 132 -9.62 -13.40 21.33
CA GLY A 132 -9.34 -14.72 20.75
C GLY A 132 -10.11 -14.98 19.46
N ALA A 133 -10.42 -13.91 18.71
CA ALA A 133 -11.19 -13.99 17.47
C ALA A 133 -10.39 -14.56 16.28
N TYR A 134 -9.07 -14.76 16.43
CA TYR A 134 -8.21 -15.51 15.51
C TYR A 134 -8.32 -17.04 15.62
N LYS A 135 -8.95 -17.57 16.68
CA LYS A 135 -9.08 -19.02 16.89
C LYS A 135 -9.92 -19.68 15.79
N HIS A 136 -9.69 -20.99 15.61
CA HIS A 136 -10.36 -21.83 14.61
C HIS A 136 -11.86 -21.51 14.46
N PRO A 137 -12.37 -21.33 13.22
CA PRO A 137 -11.69 -21.53 11.92
C PRO A 137 -10.84 -20.33 11.42
N ARG A 138 -10.72 -19.24 12.19
CA ARG A 138 -10.36 -17.90 11.69
C ARG A 138 -8.85 -17.62 11.57
N GLN A 139 -8.03 -18.67 11.52
CA GLN A 139 -6.56 -18.56 11.55
C GLN A 139 -6.03 -17.85 10.30
N VAL A 140 -6.57 -18.18 9.12
CA VAL A 140 -6.22 -17.52 7.85
C VAL A 140 -6.70 -16.06 7.83
N THR A 141 -7.89 -15.77 8.39
CA THR A 141 -8.40 -14.40 8.54
C THR A 141 -7.45 -13.53 9.37
N TRP A 142 -6.88 -14.10 10.43
CA TRP A 142 -5.86 -13.45 11.24
C TRP A 142 -4.55 -13.22 10.49
N TRP A 143 -4.01 -14.21 9.77
CA TRP A 143 -2.78 -14.03 8.99
C TRP A 143 -2.94 -12.98 7.89
N ILE A 144 -4.10 -12.92 7.20
CA ILE A 144 -4.42 -11.83 6.26
C ILE A 144 -4.53 -10.49 7.00
N GLY A 145 -5.08 -10.45 8.21
CA GLY A 145 -5.11 -9.25 9.06
C GLY A 145 -3.72 -8.76 9.49
N VAL A 146 -2.81 -9.67 9.81
CA VAL A 146 -1.40 -9.35 10.12
C VAL A 146 -0.66 -8.86 8.86
N ALA A 147 -0.94 -9.45 7.69
CA ALA A 147 -0.42 -8.96 6.41
C ALA A 147 -0.96 -7.56 6.08
N LEU A 148 -2.26 -7.29 6.28
CA LEU A 148 -2.86 -5.97 6.13
C LEU A 148 -2.21 -4.93 7.05
N LEU A 149 -2.01 -5.26 8.32
CA LEU A 149 -1.28 -4.41 9.27
C LEU A 149 0.15 -4.12 8.77
N GLY A 150 0.86 -5.13 8.28
CA GLY A 150 2.21 -5.00 7.71
C GLY A 150 2.25 -4.09 6.49
N VAL A 151 1.39 -4.30 5.49
CA VAL A 151 1.36 -3.48 4.27
C VAL A 151 0.90 -2.05 4.56
N MET A 152 -0.07 -1.85 5.47
CA MET A 152 -0.50 -0.51 5.88
C MET A 152 0.59 0.28 6.61
N LEU A 153 1.32 -0.36 7.53
CA LEU A 153 2.32 0.30 8.38
C LEU A 153 3.69 0.39 7.67
N MET A 154 4.26 -0.75 7.29
CA MET A 154 5.61 -0.85 6.71
C MET A 154 5.64 -0.60 5.19
N GLY A 155 4.49 -0.66 4.52
CA GLY A 155 4.34 -0.26 3.13
C GLY A 155 3.84 1.18 3.02
N SER A 156 2.52 1.39 3.12
CA SER A 156 1.87 2.68 2.85
C SER A 156 2.31 3.81 3.79
N TYR A 157 2.27 3.63 5.11
CA TYR A 157 2.61 4.70 6.05
C TYR A 157 4.11 5.06 5.96
N PHE A 158 5.00 4.06 5.90
CA PHE A 158 6.43 4.28 5.67
C PHE A 158 6.71 5.04 4.36
N SER A 159 6.21 4.56 3.22
CA SER A 159 6.42 5.21 1.92
C SER A 159 5.84 6.62 1.87
N GLY A 160 4.68 6.87 2.52
CA GLY A 160 4.11 8.21 2.65
C GLY A 160 4.96 9.16 3.52
N THR A 161 5.80 8.63 4.41
CA THR A 161 6.78 9.41 5.17
C THR A 161 7.94 9.82 4.28
N VAL A 162 8.49 8.89 3.48
CA VAL A 162 9.53 9.19 2.47
C VAL A 162 9.07 10.24 1.46
N LEU A 163 7.81 10.17 1.01
CA LEU A 163 7.24 11.15 0.07
C LEU A 163 7.05 12.56 0.65
N LYS A 164 7.32 12.81 1.93
CA LYS A 164 7.43 14.19 2.43
C LYS A 164 8.68 14.90 1.90
N TRP A 165 9.72 14.14 1.55
CA TRP A 165 11.01 14.63 1.03
C TRP A 165 11.60 15.81 1.81
N ASP A 166 11.29 15.89 3.10
CA ASP A 166 11.98 16.67 4.13
C ASP A 166 13.07 15.78 4.76
N GLN A 167 13.86 16.30 5.69
CA GLN A 167 14.95 15.54 6.32
C GLN A 167 14.47 14.18 6.91
N GLU A 168 13.31 14.13 7.59
CA GLU A 168 12.69 12.88 8.07
C GLU A 168 12.42 11.87 6.93
N GLY A 169 11.96 12.35 5.77
CA GLY A 169 11.69 11.51 4.60
C GLY A 169 12.95 11.04 3.87
N ALA A 170 13.99 11.87 3.84
CA ALA A 170 15.31 11.52 3.29
C ALA A 170 16.03 10.50 4.18
N ASP A 171 16.03 10.73 5.50
CA ASP A 171 16.57 9.79 6.50
C ASP A 171 15.83 8.45 6.40
N ALA A 172 14.50 8.45 6.35
CA ALA A 172 13.71 7.22 6.15
C ALA A 172 14.11 6.46 4.88
N LEU A 173 14.40 7.15 3.77
CA LEU A 173 14.92 6.50 2.56
C LEU A 173 16.35 5.96 2.76
N SER A 174 17.21 6.68 3.46
CA SER A 174 18.57 6.25 3.81
C SER A 174 18.56 4.94 4.63
N HIS A 175 17.66 4.85 5.62
CA HIS A 175 17.44 3.62 6.38
C HIS A 175 16.93 2.47 5.49
N LEU A 176 16.02 2.72 4.54
CA LEU A 176 15.63 1.70 3.55
C LEU A 176 16.80 1.23 2.68
N LYS A 177 17.65 2.13 2.17
CA LYS A 177 18.87 1.76 1.43
C LYS A 177 19.78 0.87 2.29
N GLY A 178 19.96 1.21 3.57
CA GLY A 178 20.70 0.40 4.54
C GLY A 178 20.12 -0.99 4.75
N LEU A 179 18.80 -1.10 4.96
CA LEU A 179 18.11 -2.38 5.10
C LEU A 179 18.18 -3.23 3.83
N LEU A 180 18.11 -2.63 2.64
CA LEU A 180 18.29 -3.35 1.39
C LEU A 180 19.72 -3.89 1.27
N ARG A 181 20.77 -3.11 1.57
CA ARG A 181 22.17 -3.58 1.57
C ARG A 181 22.36 -4.85 2.44
N MET A 182 21.65 -4.95 3.58
CA MET A 182 21.69 -6.15 4.44
C MET A 182 21.02 -7.41 3.85
N LEU A 183 20.14 -7.27 2.86
CA LEU A 183 19.53 -8.41 2.15
C LEU A 183 20.45 -9.00 1.05
N GLY A 184 21.70 -8.51 0.94
CA GLY A 184 22.72 -9.05 0.04
C GLY A 184 22.25 -9.03 -1.42
N PRO A 185 22.38 -10.15 -2.17
CA PRO A 185 21.98 -10.20 -3.59
C PRO A 185 20.52 -9.83 -3.86
N VAL A 186 19.59 -10.17 -2.95
CA VAL A 186 18.17 -9.79 -3.10
C VAL A 186 18.01 -8.28 -2.94
N GLY A 187 18.76 -7.69 -2.00
CA GLY A 187 18.83 -6.26 -1.77
C GLY A 187 19.44 -5.49 -2.93
N ALA A 188 20.54 -5.98 -3.49
CA ALA A 188 21.19 -5.43 -4.69
C ALA A 188 20.19 -5.37 -5.86
N ILE A 189 19.54 -6.49 -6.19
CA ILE A 189 18.49 -6.56 -7.22
C ILE A 189 17.36 -5.56 -6.92
N MET A 190 16.93 -5.42 -5.66
CA MET A 190 15.89 -4.45 -5.28
C MET A 190 16.35 -2.99 -5.33
N MET A 191 17.63 -2.69 -5.12
CA MET A 191 18.16 -1.33 -5.31
C MET A 191 18.33 -1.02 -6.79
N GLU A 192 18.93 -1.94 -7.55
CA GLU A 192 19.27 -1.77 -8.96
C GLU A 192 18.04 -1.79 -9.88
N TRP A 193 17.10 -2.73 -9.76
CA TRP A 193 16.03 -2.93 -10.75
C TRP A 193 14.99 -1.78 -10.77
N PRO A 194 14.69 -1.09 -11.90
CA PRO A 194 15.02 -1.42 -13.29
C PRO A 194 16.15 -0.54 -13.92
N GLY A 195 17.08 -0.05 -13.11
CA GLY A 195 18.33 0.59 -13.52
C GLY A 195 18.24 2.09 -13.81
N SER A 196 17.17 2.52 -14.46
CA SER A 196 17.03 3.90 -14.99
C SER A 196 16.19 4.86 -14.14
N SER A 197 15.55 4.36 -13.08
CA SER A 197 14.49 5.10 -12.36
C SER A 197 14.92 5.50 -10.94
N PRO A 198 14.89 6.81 -10.59
CA PRO A 198 15.17 7.29 -9.24
C PRO A 198 14.37 6.55 -8.16
N MET A 199 15.00 6.25 -7.03
CA MET A 199 14.39 5.43 -5.97
C MET A 199 13.13 6.09 -5.39
N ASN A 200 13.09 7.42 -5.26
CA ASN A 200 11.91 8.13 -4.77
C ASN A 200 10.71 8.07 -5.75
N LEU A 201 10.93 8.10 -7.06
CA LEU A 201 9.89 7.82 -8.07
C LEU A 201 9.35 6.39 -7.93
N ARG A 202 10.22 5.42 -7.65
CA ARG A 202 9.82 4.01 -7.41
C ARG A 202 9.03 3.86 -6.11
N ILE A 203 9.40 4.59 -5.05
CA ILE A 203 8.64 4.68 -3.81
C ILE A 203 7.29 5.37 -4.02
N TYR A 204 7.22 6.42 -4.85
CA TYR A 204 5.97 7.09 -5.23
C TYR A 204 4.99 6.13 -5.91
N VAL A 205 5.41 5.45 -6.98
CA VAL A 205 4.58 4.43 -7.67
C VAL A 205 4.18 3.30 -6.71
N SER A 206 5.06 2.91 -5.79
CA SER A 206 4.74 1.91 -4.77
C SER A 206 3.66 2.40 -3.80
N HIS A 207 3.73 3.66 -3.38
CA HIS A 207 2.77 4.29 -2.48
C HIS A 207 1.39 4.48 -3.11
N ILE A 208 1.31 5.01 -4.34
CA ILE A 208 0.02 5.36 -4.97
C ILE A 208 -0.67 4.18 -5.66
N ALA A 209 0.07 3.14 -6.07
CA ALA A 209 -0.48 2.02 -6.83
C ALA A 209 -0.21 0.65 -6.17
N VAL A 210 1.05 0.29 -5.91
CA VAL A 210 1.39 -1.09 -5.50
C VAL A 210 0.80 -1.47 -4.14
N TYR A 211 1.02 -0.66 -3.10
CA TYR A 211 0.46 -0.95 -1.78
C TYR A 211 -1.07 -0.84 -1.76
N PRO A 212 -1.73 0.20 -2.32
CA PRO A 212 -3.19 0.26 -2.39
C PRO A 212 -3.84 -0.93 -3.10
N VAL A 213 -3.29 -1.40 -4.22
CA VAL A 213 -3.78 -2.60 -4.92
C VAL A 213 -3.59 -3.85 -4.05
N LEU A 214 -2.43 -4.03 -3.42
CA LEU A 214 -2.17 -5.15 -2.51
C LEU A 214 -3.12 -5.12 -1.29
N ILE A 215 -3.40 -3.95 -0.73
CA ILE A 215 -4.36 -3.75 0.37
C ILE A 215 -5.77 -4.12 -0.10
N VAL A 216 -6.21 -3.71 -1.29
CA VAL A 216 -7.53 -4.11 -1.85
C VAL A 216 -7.64 -5.63 -2.01
N LEU A 217 -6.62 -6.29 -2.59
CA LEU A 217 -6.62 -7.75 -2.76
C LEU A 217 -6.66 -8.49 -1.41
N LEU A 218 -5.90 -8.02 -0.42
CA LEU A 218 -5.92 -8.59 0.94
C LEU A 218 -7.24 -8.31 1.66
N LEU A 219 -7.84 -7.12 1.49
CA LEU A 219 -9.17 -6.78 2.05
C LEU A 219 -10.27 -7.66 1.46
N MET A 220 -10.24 -7.92 0.14
CA MET A 220 -11.18 -8.86 -0.50
C MET A 220 -11.12 -10.24 0.15
N GLY A 221 -9.91 -10.80 0.33
CA GLY A 221 -9.71 -12.06 1.04
C GLY A 221 -10.14 -12.01 2.51
N HIS A 222 -9.84 -10.92 3.21
CA HIS A 222 -10.18 -10.72 4.62
C HIS A 222 -11.71 -10.68 4.84
N PHE A 223 -12.43 -9.87 4.06
CA PHE A 223 -13.88 -9.75 4.12
C PHE A 223 -14.59 -11.03 3.65
N TYR A 224 -14.07 -11.71 2.62
CA TYR A 224 -14.59 -13.01 2.18
C TYR A 224 -14.55 -14.06 3.30
N LEU A 225 -13.43 -14.18 4.03
CA LEU A 225 -13.34 -15.10 5.16
C LEU A 225 -14.18 -14.67 6.37
N ILE A 226 -14.37 -13.36 6.59
CA ILE A 226 -15.30 -12.84 7.62
C ILE A 226 -16.76 -13.15 7.24
N HIS A 227 -17.11 -13.12 5.96
CA HIS A 227 -18.46 -13.47 5.51
C HIS A 227 -18.73 -14.98 5.64
N ILE A 228 -17.76 -15.84 5.31
CA ILE A 228 -17.88 -17.30 5.46
C ILE A 228 -17.98 -17.72 6.94
N PHE A 229 -17.10 -17.19 7.80
CA PHE A 229 -17.01 -17.62 9.20
C PHE A 229 -17.78 -16.72 10.17
N ASN A 230 -18.49 -15.69 9.71
CA ASN A 230 -19.19 -14.71 10.56
C ASN A 230 -18.25 -14.00 11.58
N LEU A 231 -18.82 -13.38 12.63
CA LEU A 231 -18.05 -12.85 13.77
C LEU A 231 -17.88 -13.89 14.89
N ALA A 232 -16.69 -13.90 15.51
CA ALA A 232 -16.41 -14.76 16.65
C ALA A 232 -17.27 -14.43 17.90
N PRO A 233 -17.64 -15.43 18.73
CA PRO A 233 -18.27 -15.22 20.02
C PRO A 233 -17.42 -14.35 20.97
N THR A 234 -18.08 -13.65 21.89
CA THR A 234 -17.40 -12.89 22.96
C THR A 234 -16.74 -13.85 23.98
N PRO A 235 -15.57 -13.51 24.55
CA PRO A 235 -14.88 -14.38 25.50
C PRO A 235 -15.56 -14.46 26.87
N TRP A 236 -16.54 -13.58 27.15
CA TRP A 236 -17.40 -13.57 28.33
C TRP A 236 -18.82 -14.12 28.04
N GLY A 237 -19.11 -14.58 26.82
CA GLY A 237 -20.44 -15.05 26.43
C GLY A 237 -20.69 -16.54 26.70
N LYS A 238 -21.99 -16.91 26.69
CA LYS A 238 -22.49 -18.32 26.69
C LYS A 238 -21.73 -19.21 25.71
N TRP A 239 -21.42 -18.68 24.53
CA TRP A 239 -20.79 -19.39 23.41
C TRP A 239 -19.25 -19.22 23.36
N SER A 240 -18.60 -18.80 24.45
CA SER A 240 -17.14 -18.57 24.53
C SER A 240 -16.27 -19.73 24.04
N ASN A 241 -16.77 -20.96 24.13
CA ASN A 241 -16.04 -22.19 23.82
C ASN A 241 -16.54 -22.89 22.54
N ALA A 242 -17.54 -22.32 21.86
CA ALA A 242 -18.02 -22.77 20.56
C ALA A 242 -17.23 -22.07 19.42
N PRO A 243 -17.07 -22.67 18.22
CA PRO A 243 -16.39 -21.99 17.10
C PRO A 243 -17.10 -20.72 16.63
N GLU A 244 -18.45 -20.74 16.65
CA GLU A 244 -19.35 -19.68 16.18
C GLU A 244 -20.57 -19.56 17.11
N VAL A 245 -21.40 -18.51 16.92
CA VAL A 245 -22.71 -18.41 17.57
C VAL A 245 -23.73 -19.22 16.75
N PRO A 246 -24.58 -20.08 17.36
CA PRO A 246 -25.59 -20.83 16.61
C PRO A 246 -26.54 -19.90 15.84
N PRO A 247 -26.88 -20.17 14.56
CA PRO A 247 -27.65 -19.24 13.73
C PRO A 247 -28.97 -18.76 14.34
N GLN A 248 -29.69 -19.63 15.06
CA GLN A 248 -30.95 -19.28 15.74
C GLN A 248 -30.80 -18.30 16.92
N GLU A 249 -29.57 -18.04 17.40
CA GLU A 249 -29.25 -17.06 18.44
C GLU A 249 -28.69 -15.74 17.86
N VAL A 250 -28.51 -15.65 16.53
CA VAL A 250 -28.00 -14.44 15.85
C VAL A 250 -29.16 -13.51 15.47
N LYS A 251 -29.36 -12.46 16.26
CA LYS A 251 -30.52 -11.53 16.13
C LYS A 251 -30.24 -10.24 15.36
N GLY A 252 -28.99 -9.78 15.33
CA GLY A 252 -28.60 -8.53 14.64
C GLY A 252 -28.42 -8.72 13.13
N ARG A 253 -28.33 -7.60 12.40
CA ARG A 253 -28.22 -7.61 10.93
C ARG A 253 -26.99 -6.80 10.46
N PHE A 254 -26.42 -7.17 9.31
CA PHE A 254 -25.24 -6.47 8.77
C PHE A 254 -25.49 -4.98 8.51
N SER A 255 -26.68 -4.60 8.05
CA SER A 255 -27.10 -3.19 7.90
C SER A 255 -26.97 -2.36 9.19
N GLU A 256 -27.27 -2.94 10.36
CA GLU A 256 -27.07 -2.27 11.64
C GLU A 256 -25.59 -2.10 11.96
N HIS A 257 -24.77 -3.13 11.71
CA HIS A 257 -23.32 -3.08 11.91
C HIS A 257 -22.65 -2.06 10.98
N ALA A 258 -23.05 -2.03 9.71
CA ALA A 258 -22.62 -1.04 8.73
C ALA A 258 -23.02 0.38 9.13
N ARG A 259 -24.24 0.57 9.67
CA ARG A 259 -24.67 1.86 10.25
C ARG A 259 -23.80 2.25 11.45
N SER A 260 -23.48 1.33 12.36
CA SER A 260 -22.56 1.60 13.48
C SER A 260 -21.15 1.97 13.01
N ILE A 261 -20.62 1.29 11.99
CA ILE A 261 -19.33 1.63 11.34
C ILE A 261 -19.40 3.05 10.76
N LEU A 262 -20.43 3.36 9.97
CA LEU A 262 -20.57 4.66 9.31
C LEU A 262 -20.67 5.80 10.32
N LEU A 263 -21.52 5.67 11.34
CA LEU A 263 -21.69 6.70 12.37
C LEU A 263 -20.40 6.93 13.17
N LEU A 264 -19.69 5.85 13.56
CA LEU A 264 -18.41 5.98 14.25
C LEU A 264 -17.33 6.59 13.33
N SER A 265 -17.29 6.21 12.06
CA SER A 265 -16.32 6.74 11.08
C SER A 265 -16.56 8.22 10.79
N VAL A 266 -17.82 8.65 10.65
CA VAL A 266 -18.17 10.07 10.47
C VAL A 266 -17.79 10.89 11.71
N ALA A 267 -18.05 10.39 12.92
CA ALA A 267 -17.62 11.06 14.15
C ALA A 267 -16.09 11.14 14.27
N TYR A 268 -15.39 10.03 13.99
CA TYR A 268 -13.94 9.89 14.15
C TYR A 268 -13.14 10.67 13.10
N TYR A 269 -13.40 10.43 11.81
CA TYR A 269 -12.73 11.17 10.74
C TYR A 269 -13.25 12.62 10.61
N GLY A 270 -14.48 12.90 11.02
CA GLY A 270 -14.98 14.28 11.18
C GLY A 270 -14.23 15.05 12.26
N PHE A 271 -13.93 14.41 13.40
CA PHE A 271 -13.05 15.00 14.43
C PHE A 271 -11.62 15.21 13.91
N LEU A 272 -11.03 14.22 13.23
CA LEU A 272 -9.69 14.35 12.65
C LEU A 272 -9.63 15.43 11.55
N ALA A 273 -10.69 15.59 10.75
CA ALA A 273 -10.81 16.67 9.78
C ALA A 273 -10.93 18.05 10.44
N LEU A 274 -11.68 18.16 11.55
CA LEU A 274 -11.74 19.37 12.35
C LEU A 274 -10.37 19.70 12.98
N MET A 275 -9.64 18.70 13.49
CA MET A 275 -8.26 18.88 13.97
C MET A 275 -7.31 19.35 12.85
N ALA A 276 -7.47 18.86 11.62
CA ALA A 276 -6.69 19.28 10.46
C ALA A 276 -6.85 20.77 10.07
N VAL A 277 -7.89 21.45 10.56
CA VAL A 277 -8.05 22.92 10.41
C VAL A 277 -7.11 23.68 11.35
N PHE A 278 -6.93 23.20 12.59
CA PHE A 278 -6.16 23.87 13.63
C PHE A 278 -4.70 23.43 13.67
N VAL A 279 -4.43 22.15 13.41
CA VAL A 279 -3.11 21.54 13.39
C VAL A 279 -2.83 21.05 11.98
N ARG A 280 -2.03 21.81 11.23
CA ARG A 280 -1.59 21.44 9.88
C ARG A 280 -0.72 20.18 9.93
N ALA A 281 -0.61 19.46 8.82
CA ALA A 281 0.42 18.42 8.70
C ALA A 281 1.82 19.05 8.88
N PRO A 282 2.76 18.36 9.56
CA PRO A 282 4.15 18.79 9.59
C PRO A 282 4.78 18.73 8.18
N LEU A 283 5.79 19.57 7.96
CA LEU A 283 6.87 19.34 7.00
C LEU A 283 8.13 19.78 7.75
N GLY A 284 9.18 18.97 7.72
CA GLY A 284 10.50 19.34 8.22
C GLY A 284 11.22 20.30 7.26
N GLU A 285 12.49 20.54 7.52
CA GLU A 285 13.35 21.30 6.61
C GLU A 285 13.69 20.48 5.35
N ALA A 286 14.15 21.17 4.30
CA ALA A 286 14.62 20.52 3.08
C ALA A 286 15.84 19.63 3.38
N PRO A 287 15.99 18.46 2.72
CA PRO A 287 17.15 17.60 2.93
C PRO A 287 18.43 18.34 2.57
N SER A 288 19.30 18.55 3.56
CA SER A 288 20.53 19.34 3.42
C SER A 288 21.80 18.50 3.38
N GLY A 289 21.69 17.20 3.67
CA GLY A 289 22.84 16.30 3.86
C GLY A 289 23.62 16.51 5.15
N HIS A 290 23.35 17.58 5.90
CA HIS A 290 24.01 17.95 7.16
C HIS A 290 22.98 18.47 8.20
N GLY A 291 21.73 18.00 8.12
CA GLY A 291 20.64 18.44 8.99
C GLY A 291 20.70 17.81 10.38
N ASP A 292 20.11 18.49 11.36
CA ASP A 292 19.92 17.94 12.71
C ASP A 292 19.19 16.58 12.63
N PRO A 293 19.60 15.56 13.40
CA PRO A 293 18.99 14.23 13.31
C PRO A 293 17.49 14.25 13.59
N VAL A 294 16.70 13.66 12.68
CA VAL A 294 15.25 13.62 12.85
C VAL A 294 14.79 12.25 13.36
N LYS A 295 13.86 12.25 14.32
CA LYS A 295 13.26 11.02 14.83
C LYS A 295 12.27 10.43 13.83
N PRO A 296 12.14 9.10 13.75
CA PRO A 296 11.05 8.48 13.00
C PRO A 296 9.68 8.82 13.64
N PRO A 297 8.59 8.81 12.87
CA PRO A 297 7.26 9.19 13.35
C PRO A 297 6.72 8.18 14.37
N TRP A 298 5.71 8.58 15.16
CA TRP A 298 5.23 7.81 16.32
C TRP A 298 4.90 6.32 16.07
N PRO A 299 4.39 5.87 14.90
CA PRO A 299 4.16 4.45 14.63
C PRO A 299 5.44 3.60 14.55
N PHE A 300 6.61 4.24 14.52
CA PHE A 300 7.92 3.61 14.43
C PHE A 300 8.83 3.90 15.64
N LEU A 301 8.55 4.91 16.49
CA LEU A 301 9.40 5.27 17.66
C LEU A 301 9.78 4.09 18.58
N TRP A 302 9.03 2.99 18.60
CA TRP A 302 9.37 1.78 19.35
C TRP A 302 10.61 1.04 18.83
N MET A 303 11.06 1.26 17.58
CA MET A 303 12.31 0.71 17.05
C MET A 303 13.52 1.62 17.30
N TYR A 304 13.31 2.90 17.60
CA TYR A 304 14.35 3.93 17.70
C TYR A 304 15.48 3.55 18.66
N LEU A 305 15.15 3.07 19.87
CA LEU A 305 16.15 2.60 20.85
C LEU A 305 17.02 1.44 20.33
N PHE A 306 16.47 0.57 19.47
CA PHE A 306 17.24 -0.54 18.91
C PHE A 306 18.22 -0.05 17.83
N GLU A 307 17.79 0.93 17.04
CA GLU A 307 18.60 1.59 16.01
C GLU A 307 19.79 2.35 16.64
N ASN A 308 19.57 3.13 17.70
CA ASN A 308 20.64 3.85 18.41
C ASN A 308 21.67 2.93 19.10
N ILE A 309 21.35 1.66 19.38
CA ILE A 309 22.26 0.71 20.08
C ILE A 309 22.95 -0.26 19.10
N TRP A 310 22.26 -0.68 18.06
CA TRP A 310 22.70 -1.77 17.17
C TRP A 310 22.66 -1.41 15.66
N GLY A 311 22.42 -0.13 15.35
CA GLY A 311 22.30 0.38 13.98
C GLY A 311 21.02 -0.05 13.26
N VAL A 312 20.86 0.43 12.02
CA VAL A 312 19.67 0.21 11.17
C VAL A 312 19.25 -1.27 11.05
N GLY A 313 20.20 -2.21 11.12
CA GLY A 313 19.88 -3.64 11.07
C GLY A 313 18.99 -4.14 12.21
N ALA A 314 19.01 -3.47 13.35
CA ALA A 314 18.15 -3.77 14.48
C ALA A 314 16.67 -3.55 14.16
N VAL A 315 16.35 -2.57 13.29
CA VAL A 315 14.98 -2.28 12.81
C VAL A 315 14.37 -3.48 12.09
N LEU A 316 15.15 -4.16 11.25
CA LEU A 316 14.70 -5.37 10.57
C LEU A 316 14.41 -6.49 11.57
N TYR A 317 15.34 -6.77 12.49
CA TYR A 317 15.17 -7.85 13.47
C TYR A 317 14.00 -7.60 14.42
N ILE A 318 13.82 -6.38 14.96
CA ILE A 318 12.71 -6.07 15.87
C ILE A 318 11.35 -6.07 15.14
N THR A 319 11.33 -5.69 13.86
CA THR A 319 10.15 -5.83 12.99
C THR A 319 9.81 -7.30 12.72
N MET A 320 10.81 -8.14 12.42
CA MET A 320 10.62 -9.60 12.28
C MET A 320 10.14 -10.24 13.58
N ILE A 321 10.60 -9.78 14.75
CA ILE A 321 10.12 -10.25 16.07
C ILE A 321 8.64 -9.87 16.28
N LEU A 322 8.24 -8.63 15.98
CA LEU A 322 6.84 -8.18 16.06
C LEU A 322 5.92 -9.00 15.15
N PHE A 323 6.19 -9.03 13.84
CA PHE A 323 5.32 -9.72 12.89
C PHE A 323 5.40 -11.25 13.01
N GLY A 324 6.56 -11.80 13.38
CA GLY A 324 6.74 -13.20 13.72
C GLY A 324 5.92 -13.63 14.94
N PHE A 325 5.96 -12.84 16.03
CA PHE A 325 5.10 -13.07 17.19
C PHE A 325 3.62 -13.07 16.78
N LEU A 326 3.16 -12.03 16.08
CA LEU A 326 1.77 -11.92 15.63
C LEU A 326 1.36 -13.11 14.72
N ALA A 327 2.20 -13.53 13.78
CA ALA A 327 1.93 -14.68 12.92
C ALA A 327 1.83 -16.00 13.72
N LEU A 328 2.65 -16.17 14.76
CA LEU A 328 2.67 -17.35 15.63
C LEU A 328 1.52 -17.41 16.66
N VAL A 329 0.83 -16.29 16.95
CA VAL A 329 -0.26 -16.23 17.94
C VAL A 329 -1.27 -17.40 17.85
N PRO A 330 -1.82 -17.79 16.68
CA PRO A 330 -2.79 -18.89 16.59
C PRO A 330 -2.18 -20.28 16.75
N LEU A 331 -0.85 -20.41 16.63
CA LEU A 331 -0.08 -21.64 16.83
C LEU A 331 0.37 -21.81 18.29
N LEU A 332 0.46 -20.71 19.04
CA LEU A 332 0.72 -20.68 20.48
C LEU A 332 -0.58 -20.90 21.28
N ASP A 333 -1.65 -20.16 20.96
CA ASP A 333 -2.93 -20.21 21.70
C ASP A 333 -3.91 -21.26 21.12
N ARG A 334 -3.51 -22.54 21.23
CA ARG A 334 -4.15 -23.70 20.55
C ARG A 334 -5.54 -24.10 21.06
N GLY A 335 -5.95 -23.68 22.26
CA GLY A 335 -7.23 -24.11 22.87
C GLY A 335 -8.47 -23.56 22.13
N GLN A 336 -9.63 -24.21 22.24
CA GLN A 336 -10.89 -23.68 21.66
C GLN A 336 -11.56 -22.60 22.53
N GLU A 337 -11.31 -22.63 23.85
CA GLU A 337 -11.88 -21.68 24.81
C GLU A 337 -11.34 -20.25 24.61
N ARG A 338 -12.24 -19.26 24.52
CA ARG A 338 -11.88 -17.83 24.40
C ARG A 338 -11.78 -17.10 25.74
N ARG A 339 -12.27 -17.71 26.83
CA ARG A 339 -12.32 -17.09 28.17
C ARG A 339 -10.95 -16.58 28.61
N LEU A 340 -10.91 -15.32 29.04
CA LEU A 340 -9.65 -14.64 29.40
C LEU A 340 -8.89 -15.40 30.52
N GLY A 341 -9.62 -15.98 31.47
CA GLY A 341 -9.06 -16.76 32.58
C GLY A 341 -8.34 -18.05 32.16
N ALA A 342 -8.68 -18.65 31.03
CA ALA A 342 -8.00 -19.82 30.46
C ALA A 342 -6.80 -19.43 29.58
N ARG A 343 -6.83 -18.21 29.02
CA ARG A 343 -5.82 -17.69 28.07
C ARG A 343 -4.76 -16.81 28.73
N LYS A 344 -4.66 -16.84 30.07
CA LYS A 344 -3.73 -16.00 30.86
C LYS A 344 -2.30 -15.99 30.31
N GLY A 345 -1.75 -17.14 29.91
CA GLY A 345 -0.38 -17.23 29.37
C GLY A 345 -0.16 -16.35 28.13
N ILE A 346 -0.95 -16.55 27.06
CA ILE A 346 -0.83 -15.75 25.84
C ILE A 346 -1.24 -14.29 26.07
N LEU A 347 -2.24 -14.03 26.93
CA LEU A 347 -2.69 -12.68 27.23
C LEU A 347 -1.63 -11.88 28.00
N SER A 348 -0.94 -12.50 28.98
CA SER A 348 0.20 -11.88 29.66
C SER A 348 1.39 -11.66 28.73
N LEU A 349 1.68 -12.60 27.82
CA LEU A 349 2.75 -12.43 26.83
C LEU A 349 2.45 -11.29 25.84
N GLY A 350 1.22 -11.21 25.34
CA GLY A 350 0.79 -10.10 24.46
C GLY A 350 0.66 -8.77 25.19
N ALA A 351 0.28 -8.78 26.47
CA ALA A 351 0.28 -7.58 27.32
C ALA A 351 1.71 -7.09 27.58
N LEU A 352 2.66 -7.98 27.88
CA LEU A 352 4.08 -7.65 27.99
C LEU A 352 4.59 -7.05 26.67
N PHE A 353 4.32 -7.69 25.53
CA PHE A 353 4.75 -7.18 24.22
C PHE A 353 4.17 -5.80 23.91
N GLY A 354 2.86 -5.61 24.13
CA GLY A 354 2.18 -4.33 23.91
C GLY A 354 2.65 -3.22 24.86
N LEU A 355 2.86 -3.53 26.14
CA LEU A 355 3.40 -2.58 27.12
C LEU A 355 4.85 -2.21 26.82
N SER A 356 5.67 -3.16 26.35
CA SER A 356 7.03 -2.87 25.88
C SER A 356 7.01 -1.92 24.67
N LEU A 357 6.17 -2.18 23.65
CA LEU A 357 6.02 -1.26 22.50
C LEU A 357 5.60 0.16 22.93
N ILE A 358 4.67 0.28 23.88
CA ILE A 358 4.26 1.57 24.43
C ILE A 358 5.42 2.25 25.19
N ALA A 359 6.13 1.51 26.06
CA ALA A 359 7.27 2.04 26.82
C ALA A 359 8.41 2.49 25.90
N LEU A 360 8.72 1.73 24.85
CA LEU A 360 9.70 2.08 23.81
C LEU A 360 9.27 3.30 23.01
N THR A 361 7.98 3.43 22.66
CA THR A 361 7.42 4.61 21.97
C THR A 361 7.55 5.86 22.83
N VAL A 362 7.23 5.77 24.13
CA VAL A 362 7.37 6.87 25.10
C VAL A 362 8.83 7.22 25.34
N TYR A 363 9.73 6.22 25.39
CA TYR A 363 11.18 6.43 25.49
C TYR A 363 11.72 7.19 24.27
N GLY A 364 11.42 6.71 23.05
CA GLY A 364 11.84 7.37 21.80
C GLY A 364 11.25 8.77 21.65
N TRP A 365 10.06 9.02 22.18
CA TRP A 365 9.51 10.37 22.28
C TRP A 365 10.30 11.28 23.24
N ALA A 366 10.73 10.75 24.40
CA ALA A 366 11.34 11.54 25.48
C ALA A 366 12.86 11.80 25.34
N VAL A 367 13.64 10.85 24.81
CA VAL A 367 15.10 11.00 24.61
C VAL A 367 15.39 11.96 23.44
N PRO A 368 16.42 12.81 23.46
CA PRO A 368 16.77 13.64 22.30
C PRO A 368 17.03 12.81 21.03
N ALA A 369 16.94 13.44 19.87
CA ALA A 369 17.41 12.81 18.63
C ALA A 369 18.94 12.69 18.65
N GLN A 370 19.48 11.72 17.91
CA GLN A 370 20.90 11.39 17.85
C GLN A 370 21.29 11.05 16.41
N GLU A 371 22.52 11.37 16.03
CA GLU A 371 23.11 10.99 14.74
C GLU A 371 23.21 9.46 14.64
N HIS A 372 22.87 8.91 13.47
CA HIS A 372 23.02 7.48 13.20
C HIS A 372 24.31 7.25 12.41
N GLU A 373 25.31 6.65 13.06
CA GLU A 373 26.60 6.31 12.43
C GLU A 373 26.38 5.35 11.25
N GLY A 374 26.43 5.87 10.02
CA GLY A 374 26.14 5.11 8.80
C GLY A 374 25.64 5.94 7.60
N HIS A 375 25.29 7.21 7.80
CA HIS A 375 24.93 8.11 6.70
C HIS A 375 26.18 8.58 5.91
N THR A 376 26.58 7.82 4.89
CA THR A 376 27.52 8.30 3.86
C THR A 376 26.81 9.33 2.96
N HIS A 377 26.84 10.60 3.34
CA HIS A 377 26.15 11.70 2.64
C HIS A 377 26.76 12.05 1.26
N GLU A 378 27.85 11.39 0.86
CA GLU A 378 28.68 11.72 -0.31
C GLU A 378 27.97 11.51 -1.67
N GLU A 379 27.02 10.56 -1.78
CA GLU A 379 26.40 10.20 -3.08
C GLU A 379 25.27 11.16 -3.53
N GLU A 380 24.60 11.88 -2.63
CA GLU A 380 23.43 12.71 -3.00
C GLU A 380 23.74 14.22 -3.09
N GLY A 381 24.91 14.66 -2.61
CA GLY A 381 25.37 16.04 -2.78
C GLY A 381 25.85 16.36 -4.21
N ALA A 382 26.55 15.41 -4.87
CA ALA A 382 27.17 15.62 -6.17
C ALA A 382 26.16 15.98 -7.28
N VAL A 383 24.99 15.33 -7.29
CA VAL A 383 23.93 15.50 -8.29
C VAL A 383 23.29 16.91 -8.26
N MET A 384 23.56 17.71 -7.23
CA MET A 384 23.11 19.10 -7.11
C MET A 384 24.19 20.12 -7.47
N GLY A 385 25.40 19.69 -7.86
CA GLY A 385 26.56 20.56 -8.11
C GLY A 385 26.98 20.74 -9.57
N GLU A 386 26.73 19.78 -10.47
CA GLU A 386 27.37 19.75 -11.80
C GLU A 386 26.51 20.24 -12.98
N GLU A 387 25.17 20.31 -12.87
CA GLU A 387 24.30 20.89 -13.93
C GLU A 387 24.08 22.41 -13.76
N GLY A 388 25.14 23.12 -13.35
CA GLY A 388 25.05 24.50 -12.82
C GLY A 388 25.82 25.59 -13.56
N ASP A 389 26.81 25.27 -14.40
CA ASP A 389 27.59 26.29 -15.11
C ASP A 389 28.18 25.81 -16.45
N HIS A 390 27.46 26.08 -17.54
CA HIS A 390 27.97 25.97 -18.91
C HIS A 390 27.34 27.05 -19.78
N HIS A 391 27.94 28.25 -19.77
CA HIS A 391 27.83 29.23 -20.84
C HIS A 391 29.22 29.70 -21.26
N ASP A 392 29.62 29.23 -22.44
CA ASP A 392 30.25 30.03 -23.49
C ASP A 392 31.36 31.02 -23.08
N GLU A 393 32.59 30.52 -22.93
CA GLU A 393 33.78 31.34 -23.17
C GLU A 393 34.88 30.47 -23.80
N GLY A 394 35.23 30.76 -25.06
CA GLY A 394 36.07 29.88 -25.87
C GLY A 394 36.72 30.61 -27.05
N ASP A 395 37.73 31.42 -26.77
CA ASP A 395 38.69 31.85 -27.78
C ASP A 395 40.11 31.83 -27.21
N HIS A 396 41.06 31.26 -27.96
CA HIS A 396 42.45 31.06 -27.54
C HIS A 396 43.37 32.12 -28.17
N PRO A 397 44.41 32.54 -27.45
CA PRO A 397 45.71 32.74 -28.09
C PRO A 397 46.79 31.81 -27.52
N HIS A 398 47.83 31.58 -28.32
CA HIS A 398 48.92 30.65 -28.02
C HIS A 398 49.96 31.24 -27.07
N GLU A 399 50.64 30.36 -26.33
CA GLU A 399 51.93 30.65 -25.68
C GLU A 399 53.06 30.60 -26.73
N GLU A 400 53.92 31.63 -26.75
CA GLU A 400 55.32 31.50 -27.18
C GLU A 400 56.20 32.27 -26.17
N GLU A 401 57.20 31.58 -25.59
CA GLU A 401 58.25 32.21 -24.78
C GLU A 401 59.39 32.68 -25.68
N ASP A 402 59.85 33.93 -25.55
CA ASP A 402 61.22 34.31 -25.96
C ASP A 402 61.77 35.45 -25.08
N HIS A 403 63.06 35.74 -25.25
CA HIS A 403 63.95 36.22 -24.20
C HIS A 403 63.93 37.73 -23.91
N SER A 404 64.33 38.02 -22.67
CA SER A 404 64.72 39.34 -22.14
C SER A 404 65.78 40.07 -22.98
N HIS A 405 65.58 41.39 -23.18
CA HIS A 405 66.65 42.40 -23.14
C HIS A 405 66.08 43.80 -22.79
N ASP A 406 66.75 44.48 -21.85
CA ASP A 406 66.72 45.93 -21.62
C ASP A 406 67.88 46.58 -22.43
N PRO A 407 68.03 47.92 -22.55
CA PRO A 407 67.16 49.01 -22.09
C PRO A 407 66.89 50.11 -23.16
N ASP A 408 66.02 51.07 -22.84
CA ASP A 408 66.31 52.53 -22.82
C ASP A 408 65.05 53.42 -22.88
N SER A 409 65.16 54.61 -22.28
CA SER A 409 64.20 55.74 -22.28
C SER A 409 64.83 56.95 -23.01
N PRO A 410 64.16 58.11 -23.26
CA PRO A 410 62.90 58.61 -22.67
C PRO A 410 61.96 59.38 -23.65
N GLU A 411 60.97 60.10 -23.07
CA GLU A 411 60.25 61.26 -23.65
C GLU A 411 59.30 61.01 -24.86
N ALA A 412 58.19 61.73 -25.06
CA ALA A 412 57.52 62.78 -24.28
C ALA A 412 55.99 62.79 -24.55
N ALA A 413 55.25 63.57 -23.78
CA ALA A 413 53.87 64.00 -24.07
C ALA A 413 53.85 65.52 -24.34
N PRO A 414 52.72 66.19 -24.68
CA PRO A 414 51.37 65.70 -25.00
C PRO A 414 50.77 66.33 -26.30
N SER A 415 49.46 66.13 -26.56
CA SER A 415 48.44 67.22 -26.61
C SER A 415 47.36 67.14 -27.71
N GLN A 416 46.16 67.68 -27.38
CA GLN A 416 45.13 68.28 -28.27
C GLN A 416 44.34 67.38 -29.26
N MET A 417 43.14 67.74 -29.77
CA MET A 417 41.98 68.51 -29.26
C MET A 417 40.78 68.38 -30.26
N GLY A 418 39.52 68.47 -29.79
CA GLY A 418 38.27 68.45 -30.61
C GLY A 418 37.33 67.29 -30.20
N SER A 419 36.01 67.40 -30.00
CA SER A 419 34.90 68.16 -30.62
C SER A 419 34.53 67.64 -32.04
N HIS A 420 33.25 67.48 -32.44
CA HIS A 420 31.97 68.09 -32.01
C HIS A 420 30.73 67.19 -32.30
N SER A 421 29.54 67.58 -31.79
CA SER A 421 28.16 67.23 -32.24
C SER A 421 27.71 65.76 -32.08
N GLU A 422 26.64 65.38 -31.37
CA GLU A 422 25.22 65.78 -31.39
C GLU A 422 24.45 65.45 -32.69
N GLY A 423 23.35 64.67 -32.55
CA GLY A 423 22.41 64.30 -33.62
C GLY A 423 21.37 63.22 -33.22
N LYS A 424 20.08 63.60 -33.16
CA LYS A 424 18.85 62.78 -32.93
C LYS A 424 17.69 63.49 -33.69
N PRO A 425 16.45 62.94 -33.80
CA PRO A 425 15.99 61.56 -34.05
C PRO A 425 14.86 61.47 -35.12
N HIS A 426 14.39 60.25 -35.49
CA HIS A 426 13.03 59.90 -36.02
C HIS A 426 12.89 58.35 -35.91
N VAL A 427 11.77 57.65 -35.61
CA VAL A 427 10.29 57.87 -35.59
C VAL A 427 9.57 57.44 -36.89
N ASP A 428 8.32 56.96 -36.73
CA ASP A 428 7.37 56.28 -37.66
C ASP A 428 7.67 54.77 -37.86
N ASP A 429 6.84 53.77 -37.48
CA ASP A 429 5.39 53.43 -37.52
C ASP A 429 4.86 52.87 -38.86
N HIS A 430 4.22 51.67 -38.84
CA HIS A 430 3.16 51.20 -39.74
C HIS A 430 2.55 49.82 -39.36
N ASP A 431 1.41 49.45 -39.96
CA ASP A 431 0.38 48.50 -39.45
C ASP A 431 0.34 47.06 -40.04
N HIS A 432 -0.57 46.25 -39.46
CA HIS A 432 -1.18 44.94 -39.82
C HIS A 432 -1.82 44.85 -41.26
N PRO A 433 -2.52 43.75 -41.73
CA PRO A 433 -3.06 42.52 -41.07
C PRO A 433 -3.01 41.18 -41.90
N GLU A 434 -3.85 40.19 -41.50
CA GLU A 434 -4.51 39.11 -42.31
C GLU A 434 -3.70 37.86 -42.77
N GLU A 435 -4.07 36.62 -42.37
CA GLU A 435 -5.05 35.63 -42.93
C GLU A 435 -4.43 34.63 -43.95
N ALA A 436 -4.87 33.38 -44.19
CA ALA A 436 -5.91 32.48 -43.62
C ALA A 436 -5.56 30.97 -43.87
N ASP A 437 -6.46 30.03 -43.53
CA ASP A 437 -6.34 28.56 -43.70
C ASP A 437 -6.37 28.04 -45.15
N HIS A 438 -5.81 26.83 -45.38
CA HIS A 438 -6.33 25.70 -46.20
C HIS A 438 -5.36 24.49 -46.00
N HIS A 439 -5.72 23.22 -45.73
CA HIS A 439 -6.70 22.21 -46.20
C HIS A 439 -6.23 21.27 -47.34
N ASP A 440 -6.84 20.07 -47.38
CA ASP A 440 -6.68 18.90 -48.27
C ASP A 440 -5.44 18.02 -47.94
N GLU A 441 -5.46 16.67 -47.80
CA GLU A 441 -6.15 15.54 -48.48
C GLU A 441 -5.56 15.26 -49.89
N GLU A 442 -5.36 14.02 -50.39
CA GLU A 442 -6.06 12.73 -50.18
C GLU A 442 -5.13 11.47 -50.37
N GLU A 443 -5.69 10.29 -50.70
CA GLU A 443 -5.13 8.92 -50.87
C GLU A 443 -3.98 8.76 -51.92
N GLY A 444 -3.24 7.64 -52.04
CA GLY A 444 -3.22 6.33 -51.36
C GLY A 444 -3.24 5.13 -52.34
N ASP A 445 -2.49 4.03 -52.07
CA ASP A 445 -2.76 2.68 -52.66
C ASP A 445 -2.07 1.51 -51.92
N HIS A 446 -2.57 0.30 -52.15
CA HIS A 446 -2.13 -1.02 -51.64
C HIS A 446 -2.02 -1.99 -52.87
N PRO A 447 -2.14 -3.34 -52.81
CA PRO A 447 -2.01 -4.32 -51.73
C PRO A 447 -0.90 -5.37 -52.01
N HIS A 448 -0.75 -6.38 -51.13
CA HIS A 448 -0.89 -7.80 -51.51
C HIS A 448 -0.76 -8.76 -50.30
N ASP A 449 -1.72 -9.67 -50.16
CA ASP A 449 -1.73 -10.86 -49.28
C ASP A 449 -2.42 -12.00 -50.07
N PRO A 450 -2.06 -13.29 -49.87
CA PRO A 450 -3.11 -14.22 -49.41
C PRO A 450 -2.66 -15.46 -48.60
N ALA A 451 -3.48 -15.83 -47.62
CA ALA A 451 -3.67 -17.21 -47.13
C ALA A 451 -4.94 -17.86 -47.81
N PRO A 452 -5.46 -19.06 -47.45
CA PRO A 452 -4.99 -20.14 -46.55
C PRO A 452 -5.14 -21.59 -47.13
N ALA A 453 -4.71 -22.67 -46.42
CA ALA A 453 -5.19 -24.05 -46.66
C ALA A 453 -4.94 -25.10 -45.52
N LYS A 454 -5.85 -26.10 -45.43
CA LYS A 454 -5.80 -27.46 -44.80
C LYS A 454 -6.77 -28.36 -45.61
N PRO A 455 -6.73 -29.74 -45.66
CA PRO A 455 -6.52 -30.69 -44.53
C PRO A 455 -5.76 -32.03 -44.91
N ALA A 456 -6.05 -33.15 -44.19
CA ALA A 456 -5.37 -34.49 -44.22
C ALA A 456 -5.97 -35.50 -45.28
N PRO A 457 -5.69 -36.85 -45.39
CA PRO A 457 -5.60 -37.88 -44.30
C PRO A 457 -4.77 -39.23 -44.48
N SER A 458 -4.63 -40.00 -43.37
CA SER A 458 -4.33 -41.48 -43.27
C SER A 458 -2.93 -41.98 -43.71
N LYS A 459 -2.42 -43.22 -43.46
CA LYS A 459 -2.83 -44.55 -42.88
C LYS A 459 -1.76 -45.03 -41.83
N MET A 460 -1.78 -46.12 -41.03
CA MET A 460 -2.39 -47.48 -40.94
C MET A 460 -1.73 -48.56 -41.84
N SER A 461 -1.39 -49.81 -41.44
CA SER A 461 -1.61 -50.65 -40.20
C SER A 461 -0.27 -50.97 -39.45
N ASP A 462 0.09 -52.10 -38.77
CA ASP A 462 -0.43 -53.48 -38.56
C ASP A 462 0.04 -54.16 -37.21
N SER A 463 0.24 -55.50 -37.14
CA SER A 463 0.50 -56.35 -35.92
C SER A 463 1.23 -57.69 -36.30
N PRO A 464 1.27 -58.85 -35.57
CA PRO A 464 0.76 -59.26 -34.22
C PRO A 464 1.67 -60.23 -33.37
N LYS A 465 1.09 -60.80 -32.28
CA LYS A 465 1.48 -61.95 -31.37
C LYS A 465 1.88 -61.49 -29.94
N LYS A 466 1.55 -62.20 -28.83
CA LYS A 466 0.77 -63.46 -28.63
C LYS A 466 0.11 -63.48 -27.22
N LYS A 467 -1.02 -64.18 -27.07
CA LYS A 467 -1.66 -64.63 -25.78
C LYS A 467 -1.20 -66.07 -25.42
N PRO A 468 -1.57 -66.75 -24.30
CA PRO A 468 -2.78 -66.67 -23.43
C PRO A 468 -2.44 -66.33 -21.94
N HIS A 469 -3.03 -66.78 -20.80
CA HIS A 469 -4.07 -67.77 -20.38
C HIS A 469 -4.68 -67.32 -18.98
N VAL A 470 -5.94 -67.65 -18.57
CA VAL A 470 -6.43 -68.78 -17.69
C VAL A 470 -5.98 -68.71 -16.20
N ASP A 471 -6.82 -68.84 -15.15
CA ASP A 471 -8.29 -69.09 -15.08
C ASP A 471 -9.01 -68.51 -13.82
N ASP A 472 -10.34 -68.66 -13.81
CA ASP A 472 -11.37 -68.24 -12.81
C ASP A 472 -11.35 -68.97 -11.44
N HIS A 473 -12.13 -68.47 -10.46
CA HIS A 473 -13.21 -69.23 -9.79
C HIS A 473 -14.10 -68.41 -8.81
N ASP A 474 -15.16 -69.04 -8.30
CA ASP A 474 -16.42 -68.42 -7.84
C ASP A 474 -16.61 -68.20 -6.31
N HIS A 475 -17.73 -67.50 -6.02
CA HIS A 475 -18.62 -67.51 -4.84
C HIS A 475 -18.81 -68.89 -4.12
N PRO A 476 -19.41 -68.98 -2.88
CA PRO A 476 -20.44 -68.08 -2.34
C PRO A 476 -20.48 -67.78 -0.81
N ASN A 477 -21.36 -66.82 -0.49
CA ASN A 477 -22.29 -66.67 0.65
C ASN A 477 -22.09 -67.44 1.98
N GLY A 478 -22.22 -66.74 3.11
CA GLY A 478 -22.32 -67.28 4.48
C GLY A 478 -23.06 -66.33 5.41
N ASP A 479 -23.88 -66.86 6.33
CA ASP A 479 -24.90 -66.15 7.11
C ASP A 479 -24.76 -66.45 8.63
N LYS A 480 -25.50 -65.68 9.46
CA LYS A 480 -25.92 -65.92 10.86
C LYS A 480 -25.14 -65.32 12.04
N ASP A 481 -25.95 -64.63 12.85
CA ASP A 481 -26.17 -64.76 14.30
C ASP A 481 -24.96 -64.81 15.26
N HIS A 482 -24.92 -63.86 16.21
CA HIS A 482 -25.00 -64.21 17.64
C HIS A 482 -25.44 -63.04 18.54
N HIS A 483 -26.09 -63.44 19.63
CA HIS A 483 -26.41 -62.74 20.89
C HIS A 483 -25.23 -61.99 21.54
N ASP A 484 -25.41 -61.05 22.49
CA ASP A 484 -26.61 -60.61 23.26
C ASP A 484 -26.75 -59.07 23.27
#